data_AF-A0A0M2XTA3-F1
#
_entry.id   AF-A0A0M2XTA3-F1
#
_cell.length_a   1.000
_cell.length_b   1.000
_cell.length_c   1.000
_cell.angle_alpha   90.00
_cell.angle_beta   90.00
_cell.angle_gamma   90.00
#
_symmetry.space_group_name_H-M   'P 1'
#
loop_
_entity.id
_entity.type
_entity.pdbx_description
1 polymer ?
#
loop_
_entity_poly.entity_id
_entity_poly.type
_entity_poly.pdbx_seq_one_letter_code
_entity_poly.pdbx_strand_id
1 'polypeptide(L)'
;MKRSNYYTIEVHIPYKDSYIVLATFDLGTCPKIVNELFSELLGSTDHSANRLLRIDLLLHAEAEIKIPLRTINCTLDELADNTRSIIKKAFRTLNLE
;
A
#
# COMPACT_ATOMS: atom_id res chain seq x y z
N MET A 1 -8.75 -4.51 -24.70
CA MET A 1 -7.41 -4.08 -24.28
C MET A 1 -7.02 -4.89 -23.05
N LYS A 2 -5.93 -5.68 -23.09
CA LYS A 2 -5.39 -6.31 -21.87
C LYS A 2 -4.90 -5.19 -20.96
N ARG A 3 -5.48 -5.06 -19.75
CA ARG A 3 -4.89 -4.21 -18.71
C ARG A 3 -3.56 -4.85 -18.31
N SER A 4 -2.48 -4.10 -18.46
CA SER A 4 -1.16 -4.50 -17.95
C SER A 4 -1.22 -4.62 -16.44
N ASN A 5 -0.42 -5.53 -15.88
CA ASN A 5 -0.31 -5.69 -14.43
C ASN A 5 0.08 -4.36 -13.77
N TYR A 6 -0.61 -4.01 -12.69
CA TYR A 6 -0.35 -2.79 -11.93
C TYR A 6 -0.35 -3.08 -10.43
N TYR A 7 0.20 -2.16 -9.65
CA TYR A 7 0.39 -2.32 -8.22
C TYR A 7 -0.47 -1.30 -7.49
N THR A 8 -1.04 -1.70 -6.36
CA THR A 8 -1.71 -0.78 -5.44
C THR A 8 -1.23 -0.97 -4.02
N ILE A 9 -1.25 0.10 -3.23
CA ILE A 9 -1.23 0.01 -1.78
C ILE A 9 -2.66 0.17 -1.27
N GLU A 10 -3.15 -0.78 -0.48
CA GLU A 10 -4.43 -0.67 0.22
C GLU A 10 -4.19 -0.47 1.72
N VAL A 11 -4.91 0.48 2.30
CA VAL A 11 -4.94 0.72 3.74
C VAL A 11 -6.24 0.15 4.27
N HIS A 12 -6.13 -0.73 5.25
CA HIS A 12 -7.22 -1.45 5.87
C HIS A 12 -7.35 -1.03 7.33
N ILE A 13 -8.59 -0.85 7.77
CA ILE A 13 -8.94 -0.60 9.17
C ILE A 13 -9.83 -1.75 9.68
N PRO A 14 -9.56 -2.28 10.89
CA PRO A 14 -10.38 -3.32 11.47
C PRO A 14 -11.80 -2.81 11.72
N TYR A 15 -12.76 -3.63 11.35
CA TYR A 15 -14.18 -3.38 11.54
C TYR A 15 -14.87 -4.70 11.87
N LYS A 16 -15.30 -4.83 13.13
CA LYS A 16 -15.80 -6.10 13.70
C LYS A 16 -14.72 -7.19 13.55
N ASP A 17 -15.10 -8.38 13.07
CA ASP A 17 -14.22 -9.53 12.83
C ASP A 17 -13.56 -9.52 11.43
N SER A 18 -13.50 -8.35 10.78
CA SER A 18 -12.94 -8.20 9.44
C SER A 18 -12.20 -6.86 9.30
N TYR A 19 -11.79 -6.55 8.08
CA TYR A 19 -11.18 -5.29 7.68
C TYR A 19 -12.01 -4.63 6.58
N ILE A 20 -12.08 -3.30 6.60
CA ILE A 20 -12.57 -2.51 5.47
C ILE A 20 -11.40 -1.76 4.84
N VAL A 21 -11.45 -1.57 3.52
CA VAL A 21 -10.49 -0.73 2.80
C VAL A 21 -10.85 0.73 3.08
N LEU A 22 -9.93 1.44 3.73
CA LEU A 22 -10.06 2.87 4.04
C LEU A 22 -9.53 3.72 2.88
N ALA A 23 -8.45 3.28 2.23
CA ALA A 23 -7.82 4.00 1.14
C ALA A 23 -7.11 3.04 0.18
N THR A 24 -7.01 3.45 -1.09
CA THR A 24 -6.25 2.75 -2.13
C THR A 24 -5.39 3.75 -2.88
N PHE A 25 -4.10 3.46 -3.00
CA PHE A 25 -3.14 4.21 -3.80
C PHE A 25 -2.76 3.37 -5.02
N ASP A 26 -3.02 3.88 -6.22
CA ASP A 26 -2.54 3.26 -7.46
C ASP A 26 -1.09 3.68 -7.72
N LEU A 27 -0.20 2.70 -7.88
CA LEU A 27 1.23 2.88 -8.09
C LEU A 27 1.65 2.59 -9.55
N GLY A 28 0.70 2.29 -10.44
CA GLY A 28 0.98 1.98 -11.83
C GLY A 28 1.74 0.66 -12.02
N THR A 29 2.57 0.58 -13.06
CA THR A 29 3.09 -0.70 -13.57
C THR A 29 4.58 -0.96 -13.28
N CYS A 30 5.25 -0.14 -12.46
CA CYS A 30 6.71 -0.25 -12.24
C CYS A 30 7.07 -1.03 -10.95
N PRO A 31 7.51 -2.30 -11.02
CA PRO A 31 7.72 -3.13 -9.83
C PRO A 31 8.87 -2.66 -8.94
N LYS A 32 9.93 -2.08 -9.54
CA LYS A 32 11.12 -1.63 -8.78
C LYS A 32 10.79 -0.46 -7.87
N ILE A 33 10.15 0.57 -8.42
CA ILE A 33 9.74 1.77 -7.68
C ILE A 33 8.78 1.40 -6.54
N VAL A 34 7.88 0.46 -6.82
CA VAL A 34 6.89 -0.03 -5.85
C VAL A 34 7.54 -0.77 -4.69
N ASN A 35 8.50 -1.67 -4.97
CA ASN A 35 9.18 -2.42 -3.92
C ASN A 35 10.06 -1.54 -3.03
N GLU A 36 10.78 -0.58 -3.63
CA GLU A 36 11.56 0.41 -2.91
C GLU A 36 10.64 1.27 -2.02
N LEU A 37 9.56 1.82 -2.58
CA LEU A 37 8.59 2.61 -1.83
C LEU A 37 8.04 1.84 -0.62
N PHE A 38 7.61 0.60 -0.82
CA PHE A 38 7.05 -0.18 0.28
C PHE A 38 8.09 -0.53 1.35
N SER A 39 9.37 -0.71 0.97
CA SER A 39 10.45 -0.96 1.92
C SER A 39 10.77 0.23 2.84
N GLU A 40 10.42 1.44 2.41
CA GLU A 40 10.62 2.67 3.16
C GLU A 40 9.42 2.99 4.09
N LEU A 41 8.33 2.23 4.01
CA LEU A 41 7.15 2.45 4.86
C LEU A 41 7.42 2.00 6.30
N LEU A 42 6.95 2.81 7.24
CA LEU A 42 6.97 2.56 8.67
C LEU A 42 5.89 1.54 9.05
N GLY A 43 6.28 0.52 9.80
CA GLY A 43 5.36 -0.54 10.20
C GLY A 43 6.10 -1.77 10.68
N SER A 44 5.33 -2.79 11.04
CA SER A 44 5.87 -4.10 11.37
C SER A 44 5.03 -5.20 10.71
N THR A 45 5.66 -6.31 10.34
CA THR A 45 4.92 -7.53 9.96
C THR A 45 4.19 -8.14 11.14
N ASP A 46 4.64 -7.85 12.36
CA ASP A 46 4.02 -8.36 13.58
C ASP A 46 2.71 -7.63 13.86
N HIS A 47 1.73 -8.39 14.32
CA HIS A 47 0.48 -7.82 14.79
C HIS A 47 0.63 -7.47 16.27
N SER A 48 0.46 -6.19 16.60
CA SER A 48 0.50 -5.71 17.98
C SER A 48 -0.75 -4.90 18.29
N ALA A 49 -1.17 -4.89 19.55
CA ALA A 49 -2.42 -4.24 19.98
C ALA A 49 -2.49 -2.74 19.66
N ASN A 50 -1.35 -2.08 19.48
CA ASN A 50 -1.24 -0.67 19.10
C ASN A 50 -1.15 -0.44 17.57
N ARG A 51 -0.95 -1.48 16.76
CA ARG A 51 -0.82 -1.40 15.29
C ARG A 51 -2.02 -2.05 14.63
N LEU A 52 -3.14 -1.33 14.67
CA LEU A 52 -4.43 -1.82 14.18
C LEU A 52 -4.62 -1.60 12.68
N LEU A 53 -3.90 -0.65 12.08
CA LEU A 53 -4.05 -0.34 10.66
C LEU A 53 -3.14 -1.26 9.87
N ARG A 54 -3.67 -1.84 8.79
CA ARG A 54 -2.94 -2.75 7.92
C ARG A 54 -2.69 -2.10 6.57
N ILE A 55 -1.47 -2.20 6.06
CA ILE A 55 -1.09 -1.72 4.73
C ILE A 55 -0.66 -2.92 3.91
N ASP A 56 -1.34 -3.13 2.79
CA ASP A 56 -1.06 -4.21 1.85
C ASP A 56 -0.49 -3.67 0.55
N LEU A 57 0.59 -4.28 0.06
CA LEU A 57 1.03 -4.15 -1.31
C LEU A 57 0.39 -5.25 -2.15
N LEU A 58 -0.39 -4.86 -3.16
CA LEU A 58 -1.12 -5.77 -4.02
C LEU A 58 -0.61 -5.65 -5.46
N LEU A 59 -0.47 -6.81 -6.11
CA LEU A 59 -0.34 -6.93 -7.57
C LEU A 59 -1.71 -7.25 -8.15
N HIS A 60 -2.17 -6.42 -9.09
CA HIS A 60 -3.35 -6.69 -9.90
C HIS A 60 -2.89 -7.36 -11.18
N ALA A 61 -3.12 -8.68 -11.26
CA ALA A 61 -2.80 -9.48 -12.44
C ALA A 61 -3.95 -9.44 -13.47
N GLU A 62 -3.76 -10.11 -14.62
CA GLU A 62 -4.85 -10.33 -15.57
C GLU A 62 -6.08 -10.92 -14.86
N ALA A 63 -7.29 -10.50 -15.29
CA ALA A 63 -8.58 -10.89 -14.72
C ALA A 63 -8.93 -10.34 -13.32
N GLU A 64 -8.40 -9.16 -12.94
CA GLU A 64 -8.74 -8.45 -11.67
C GLU A 64 -8.41 -9.23 -10.39
N ILE A 65 -7.48 -10.19 -10.50
CA ILE A 65 -7.00 -10.95 -9.35
C ILE A 65 -6.03 -10.07 -8.57
N LYS A 66 -6.38 -9.79 -7.31
CA LYS A 66 -5.51 -9.10 -6.35
C LYS A 66 -4.62 -10.11 -5.63
N ILE A 67 -3.32 -10.02 -5.83
CA ILE A 67 -2.32 -10.88 -5.20
C ILE A 67 -1.58 -10.06 -4.14
N PRO A 68 -1.75 -10.36 -2.84
CA PRO A 68 -0.98 -9.70 -1.79
C PRO A 68 0.48 -10.12 -1.86
N LEU A 69 1.36 -9.13 -2.00
CA LEU A 69 2.81 -9.34 -2.06
C LEU A 69 3.47 -9.12 -0.70
N ARG A 70 3.06 -8.09 0.02
CA ARG A 70 3.60 -7.71 1.33
C ARG A 70 2.51 -7.07 2.18
N THR A 71 2.63 -7.24 3.49
CA THR A 71 1.72 -6.69 4.48
C THR A 71 2.52 -6.15 5.65
N ILE A 72 2.15 -4.95 6.12
CA ILE A 72 2.64 -4.39 7.38
C ILE A 72 1.47 -3.84 8.20
N ASN A 73 1.63 -3.86 9.51
CA ASN A 73 0.74 -3.21 10.46
C ASN A 73 1.39 -1.93 10.98
N CYS A 74 0.59 -0.87 11.09
CA CYS A 74 1.05 0.45 11.51
C CYS A 74 0.07 1.09 12.51
N THR A 75 0.60 2.05 13.24
CA THR A 75 -0.17 3.01 14.04
C THR A 75 -0.76 4.10 13.15
N LEU A 76 -1.63 4.95 13.70
CA LEU A 76 -2.15 6.11 12.98
C LEU A 76 -1.05 7.12 12.61
N ASP A 77 -0.10 7.34 13.52
CA ASP A 77 1.01 8.28 13.31
C ASP A 77 1.92 7.79 12.18
N GLU A 78 2.27 6.50 12.19
CA GLU A 78 3.03 5.89 11.09
C GLU A 78 2.25 5.91 9.78
N LEU A 79 0.92 5.74 9.78
CA LEU A 79 0.11 5.87 8.58
C LEU A 79 0.18 7.30 8.00
N ALA A 80 0.17 8.33 8.83
CA ALA A 80 0.30 9.71 8.37
C ALA A 80 1.63 9.96 7.65
N ASP A 81 2.73 9.44 8.22
CA ASP A 81 4.05 9.52 7.61
C ASP A 81 4.16 8.66 6.34
N ASN A 82 3.62 7.44 6.36
CA ASN A 82 3.57 6.56 5.19
C ASN A 82 2.80 7.19 4.03
N THR A 83 1.64 7.78 4.32
CA THR A 83 0.83 8.47 3.31
C THR A 83 1.61 9.62 2.68
N ARG A 84 2.32 10.41 3.50
CA ARG A 84 3.21 11.46 3.01
C ARG A 84 4.29 10.91 2.08
N SER A 85 4.94 9.80 2.44
CA SER A 85 5.98 9.16 1.64
C SER A 85 5.46 8.62 0.30
N ILE A 86 4.31 7.94 0.32
CA ILE A 86 3.63 7.43 -0.88
C ILE A 86 3.32 8.57 -1.85
N ILE A 87 2.69 9.64 -1.36
CA ILE A 87 2.33 10.80 -2.19
C ILE A 87 3.58 11.49 -2.74
N LYS A 88 4.61 11.71 -1.92
CA LYS A 88 5.88 12.31 -2.38
C LYS A 88 6.54 11.50 -3.49
N LYS A 89 6.57 10.16 -3.38
CA LYS A 89 7.14 9.30 -4.42
C LYS A 89 6.29 9.37 -5.71
N ALA A 90 4.96 9.45 -5.59
CA ALA A 90 4.08 9.64 -6.73
C ALA A 90 4.33 10.97 -7.45
N PHE A 91 4.46 12.09 -6.72
CA PHE A 91 4.81 13.40 -7.29
C PHE A 91 6.11 13.37 -8.08
N ARG A 92 7.17 12.80 -7.52
CA ARG A 92 8.47 12.62 -8.20
C ARG A 92 8.37 11.76 -9.45
N THR A 93 7.58 10.69 -9.40
CA THR A 93 7.43 9.75 -10.53
C THR A 93 6.64 10.37 -11.67
N LEU A 94 5.69 11.26 -11.36
CA LEU A 94 4.86 11.97 -12.33
C LEU A 94 5.52 13.28 -12.84
N ASN A 95 6.75 13.60 -12.41
CA ASN A 95 7.44 14.86 -12.69
C ASN A 95 6.57 16.10 -12.38
N LEU A 96 5.85 16.06 -11.26
CA LEU A 96 5.04 17.18 -10.78
C LEU A 96 5.82 18.15 -9.87
N GLU A 97 7.12 17.90 -9.67
CA GLU A 97 8.12 18.71 -8.97
C GLU A 97 9.44 18.72 -9.75
#